data_AF-W7JWD5-F1
#
_entry.id   AF-W7JWD5-F1
#
_cell.length_a   1.000
_cell.length_b   1.000
_cell.length_c   1.000
_cell.angle_alpha   90.00
_cell.angle_beta   90.00
_cell.angle_gamma   90.00
#
_symmetry.space_group_name_H-M   'P 1'
#
loop_
_entity.id
_entity.type
_entity.pdbx_description
1 polymer ?
#
loop_
_entity_poly.entity_id
_entity_poly.type
_entity_poly.pdbx_seq_one_letter_code
_entity_poly.pdbx_strand_id
1 'polypeptide(L)'
;MKKSIKQAEQRVQMYDPDVVVGIYFGAVVAMNLNYRNGKKPLILVSPSVKTFQKFTHNLDIDLSTFPYVIIVNGSDDTITPMSICDELISTVPLGKGRLEIVHDDHSYSKLKESDFK
;
A
#
# COMPACT_ATOMS: atom_id res chain seq x y z
N MET A 1 -1.53 11.10 13.57
CA MET A 1 -0.77 10.38 12.52
C MET A 1 0.74 10.40 12.68
N LYS A 2 1.40 11.52 13.05
CA LYS A 2 2.86 11.52 13.31
C LYS A 2 3.32 10.41 14.28
N LYS A 3 2.51 10.09 15.30
CA LYS A 3 2.74 8.98 16.23
C LYS A 3 2.68 7.60 15.56
N SER A 4 1.72 7.37 14.66
CA SER A 4 1.54 6.09 13.96
C SER A 4 2.67 5.79 12.98
N ILE A 5 3.10 6.80 12.20
CA ILE A 5 4.26 6.67 11.30
C ILE A 5 5.52 6.36 12.11
N LYS A 6 5.79 7.13 13.17
CA LYS A 6 6.97 6.91 14.04
C LYS A 6 6.96 5.52 14.69
N GLN A 7 5.81 5.02 15.12
CA GLN A 7 5.68 3.67 15.67
C GLN A 7 5.91 2.59 14.59
N ALA A 8 5.40 2.79 13.38
CA ALA A 8 5.63 1.89 12.26
C ALA A 8 7.11 1.87 11.84
N GLU A 9 7.76 3.03 11.77
CA GLU A 9 9.22 3.13 11.51
C GLU A 9 10.04 2.38 12.55
N GLN A 10 9.70 2.53 13.85
CA GLN A 10 10.37 1.78 14.92
C GLN A 10 10.21 0.28 14.76
N ARG A 11 9.02 -0.20 14.38
CA ARG A 11 8.77 -1.63 14.16
C ARG A 11 9.50 -2.16 12.94
N VAL A 12 9.46 -1.45 11.81
CA VAL A 12 10.21 -1.85 10.60
C VAL A 12 11.70 -1.89 10.90
N GLN A 13 12.23 -0.94 11.66
CA GLN A 13 13.64 -0.95 12.07
C GLN A 13 13.98 -2.11 13.02
N MET A 14 13.09 -2.44 13.95
CA MET A 14 13.31 -3.50 14.94
C MET A 14 13.23 -4.90 14.34
N TYR A 15 12.24 -5.14 13.46
CA TYR A 15 11.99 -6.46 12.89
C TYR A 15 12.68 -6.70 11.55
N ASP A 16 13.16 -5.63 10.89
CA ASP A 16 13.80 -5.65 9.57
C ASP A 16 13.12 -6.59 8.54
N PRO A 17 11.81 -6.44 8.31
CA PRO A 17 11.05 -7.42 7.56
C PRO A 17 11.50 -7.50 6.09
N ASP A 18 11.36 -8.68 5.49
CA ASP A 18 11.60 -8.90 4.05
C ASP A 18 10.52 -8.27 3.18
N VAL A 19 9.30 -8.10 3.70
CA VAL A 19 8.14 -7.51 3.00
C VAL A 19 7.32 -6.69 3.99
N VAL A 20 6.78 -5.56 3.54
CA VAL A 20 5.81 -4.77 4.31
C VAL A 20 4.45 -4.81 3.65
N VAL A 21 3.44 -5.21 4.43
CA VAL A 21 2.05 -5.23 3.99
C VAL A 21 1.30 -4.07 4.67
N GLY A 22 0.62 -3.27 3.86
CA GLY A 22 -0.23 -2.18 4.34
C GLY A 22 -1.63 -2.29 3.76
N ILE A 23 -2.63 -2.19 4.62
CA ILE A 23 -4.05 -2.27 4.25
C ILE A 23 -4.71 -0.91 4.55
N TYR A 24 -5.47 -0.37 3.59
CA TYR A 24 -6.17 0.91 3.71
C TYR A 24 -5.21 2.05 4.09
N PHE A 25 -5.43 2.65 5.25
CA PHE A 25 -4.55 3.62 5.86
C PHE A 25 -3.12 3.08 6.11
N GLY A 26 -2.98 1.81 6.48
CA GLY A 26 -1.69 1.15 6.66
C GLY A 26 -0.86 1.14 5.38
N ALA A 27 -1.50 1.04 4.21
CA ALA A 27 -0.84 1.16 2.91
C ALA A 27 -0.23 2.55 2.74
N VAL A 28 -1.01 3.60 3.07
CA VAL A 28 -0.54 5.00 3.03
C VAL A 28 0.64 5.22 3.97
N VAL A 29 0.59 4.64 5.18
CA VAL A 29 1.70 4.67 6.12
C VAL A 29 2.93 3.96 5.55
N ALA A 30 2.79 2.73 5.03
CA ALA A 30 3.87 1.92 4.50
C ALA A 30 4.63 2.61 3.35
N MET A 31 3.92 3.32 2.46
CA MET A 31 4.52 4.10 1.38
C MET A 31 5.37 5.28 1.89
N ASN A 32 5.02 5.84 3.05
CA ASN A 32 5.60 7.07 3.58
C ASN A 32 6.60 6.84 4.74
N LEU A 33 6.94 5.59 5.08
CA LEU A 33 7.94 5.32 6.12
C LEU A 33 9.34 5.74 5.67
N ASN A 34 10.14 6.22 6.64
CA ASN A 34 11.56 6.37 6.47
C ASN A 34 12.30 5.02 6.72
N TYR A 35 12.48 4.25 5.65
CA TYR A 35 13.16 2.95 5.69
C TYR A 35 14.68 3.11 5.85
N ARG A 36 15.17 3.09 7.09
CA ARG A 36 16.61 3.23 7.40
C ARG A 36 17.46 2.06 6.89
N ASN A 37 16.91 0.85 6.86
CA ASN A 37 17.61 -0.36 6.39
C ASN A 37 17.32 -0.66 4.91
N GLY A 38 16.99 0.36 4.13
CA GLY A 38 16.60 0.23 2.73
C GLY A 38 15.11 -0.08 2.54
N LYS A 39 14.56 0.38 1.42
CA LYS A 39 13.17 0.16 1.02
C LYS A 39 12.90 -1.35 0.87
N LYS A 40 11.78 -1.81 1.43
CA LYS A 40 11.34 -3.22 1.37
C LYS A 40 10.25 -3.39 0.30
N PRO A 41 10.11 -4.57 -0.33
CA PRO A 41 8.95 -4.88 -1.14
C PRO A 41 7.63 -4.56 -0.43
N LEU A 42 6.67 -4.04 -1.18
CA LEU A 42 5.37 -3.63 -0.64
C LEU A 42 4.23 -4.48 -1.18
N ILE A 43 3.27 -4.77 -0.30
CA ILE A 43 1.93 -5.20 -0.68
C ILE A 43 0.95 -4.16 -0.13
N LEU A 44 0.25 -3.49 -1.03
CA LEU A 44 -0.66 -2.39 -0.73
C LEU A 44 -2.09 -2.82 -1.06
N VAL A 45 -2.91 -3.00 -0.03
CA VAL A 45 -4.30 -3.47 -0.18
C VAL A 45 -5.24 -2.28 -0.02
N SER A 46 -6.03 -1.99 -1.06
CA SER A 46 -6.95 -0.84 -1.16
C SER A 46 -6.34 0.47 -0.61
N PRO A 47 -5.24 0.96 -1.20
CA PRO A 47 -4.49 2.09 -0.65
C PRO A 47 -5.31 3.38 -0.68
N SER A 48 -5.83 3.80 0.47
CA SER A 48 -6.75 4.94 0.60
C SER A 48 -6.04 6.31 0.55
N VAL A 49 -5.23 6.55 -0.48
CA VAL A 49 -4.35 7.71 -0.62
C VAL A 49 -5.15 9.02 -0.55
N LYS A 50 -6.18 9.20 -1.39
CA LYS A 50 -7.02 10.43 -1.39
C LYS A 50 -7.60 10.76 -0.01
N THR A 51 -8.03 9.74 0.74
CA THR A 51 -8.61 9.92 2.09
C THR A 51 -7.56 10.44 3.08
N PHE A 52 -6.31 10.00 2.96
CA PHE A 52 -5.27 10.26 3.95
C PHE A 52 -4.12 11.15 3.48
N GLN A 53 -4.14 11.63 2.23
CA GLN A 53 -3.09 12.43 1.60
C GLN A 53 -2.81 13.73 2.37
N LYS A 54 -3.85 14.39 2.89
CA LYS A 54 -3.71 15.60 3.73
C LYS A 54 -2.92 15.40 5.02
N PHE A 55 -2.67 14.15 5.39
CA PHE A 55 -1.94 13.80 6.59
C PHE A 55 -0.56 13.18 6.28
N THR A 56 -0.24 12.95 5.01
CA THR A 56 1.12 12.63 4.54
C THR A 56 1.84 13.93 4.19
N HIS A 57 3.17 13.96 4.31
CA HIS A 57 3.96 15.14 3.92
C HIS A 57 4.32 15.11 2.42
N ASN A 58 3.98 14.02 1.73
CA ASN A 58 4.18 13.83 0.30
C ASN A 58 2.82 13.89 -0.39
N LEU A 59 2.67 14.87 -1.29
CA LEU A 59 1.52 15.00 -2.17
C LEU A 59 1.60 14.01 -3.33
N ASP A 60 2.80 13.77 -3.85
CA ASP A 60 3.06 12.82 -4.92
C ASP A 60 3.76 11.59 -4.32
N ILE A 61 3.06 10.45 -4.30
CA ILE A 61 3.66 9.19 -3.85
C ILE A 61 4.41 8.59 -5.03
N ASP A 62 5.74 8.57 -4.91
CA ASP A 62 6.61 7.89 -5.86
C ASP A 62 7.01 6.50 -5.33
N LEU A 63 6.58 5.46 -6.04
CA LEU A 63 6.89 4.08 -5.70
C LEU A 63 8.13 3.54 -6.42
N SER A 64 8.81 4.35 -7.24
CA SER A 64 9.92 3.92 -8.09
C SER A 64 11.14 3.41 -7.34
N THR A 65 11.32 3.86 -6.10
CA THR A 65 12.45 3.51 -5.22
C THR A 65 12.25 2.20 -4.48
N PHE A 66 11.05 1.61 -4.51
CA PHE A 66 10.78 0.32 -3.89
C PHE A 66 11.25 -0.83 -4.79
N PRO A 67 11.79 -1.92 -4.21
CA PRO A 67 12.34 -3.03 -4.99
C PRO A 67 11.27 -3.79 -5.78
N TYR A 68 10.08 -3.95 -5.20
CA TYR A 68 8.90 -4.51 -5.85
C TYR A 68 7.62 -4.04 -5.17
N VAL A 69 6.54 -3.82 -5.92
CA VAL A 69 5.23 -3.40 -5.38
C VAL A 69 4.09 -4.21 -5.95
N ILE A 70 3.24 -4.75 -5.07
CA ILE A 70 1.94 -5.32 -5.43
C ILE A 70 0.86 -4.39 -4.91
N ILE A 71 -0.01 -3.92 -5.79
CA ILE A 71 -1.23 -3.21 -5.41
C ILE A 71 -2.39 -4.17 -5.59
N VAL A 72 -3.22 -4.33 -4.57
CA VAL A 72 -4.44 -5.13 -4.61
C VAL A 72 -5.62 -4.20 -4.40
N ASN A 73 -6.63 -4.27 -5.27
CA ASN A 73 -7.84 -3.45 -5.13
C ASN A 73 -9.11 -4.23 -5.48
N GLY A 74 -10.21 -3.92 -4.79
CA GLY A 74 -11.54 -4.37 -5.18
C GLY A 74 -12.02 -3.66 -6.45
N SER A 75 -12.62 -4.39 -7.39
CA SER A 75 -13.23 -3.80 -8.61
C SER A 75 -14.37 -2.84 -8.28
N ASP A 76 -15.04 -3.08 -7.15
CA ASP A 76 -16.22 -2.35 -6.68
C ASP A 76 -15.85 -1.37 -5.54
N ASP A 77 -14.55 -1.14 -5.31
CA ASP A 77 -14.04 -0.24 -4.27
C ASP A 77 -14.32 1.23 -4.63
N THR A 78 -15.27 1.84 -3.92
CA THR A 78 -15.64 3.25 -4.08
C THR A 78 -14.82 4.20 -3.19
N ILE A 79 -14.09 3.68 -2.20
CA ILE A 79 -13.25 4.45 -1.28
C ILE A 79 -11.86 4.66 -1.88
N THR A 80 -11.33 3.64 -2.55
CA THR A 80 -10.10 3.68 -3.34
C THR A 80 -10.44 3.41 -4.81
N PRO A 81 -10.84 4.47 -5.56
CA PRO A 81 -11.18 4.31 -6.97
C PRO A 81 -10.00 3.74 -7.77
N MET A 82 -10.29 2.98 -8.82
CA MET A 82 -9.28 2.35 -9.68
C MET A 82 -8.23 3.34 -10.19
N SER A 83 -8.63 4.57 -10.52
CA SER A 83 -7.72 5.62 -10.98
C SER A 83 -6.58 5.92 -10.02
N ILE A 84 -6.79 5.74 -8.70
CA ILE A 84 -5.71 5.87 -7.72
C ILE A 84 -4.70 4.74 -7.84
N CYS A 85 -5.16 3.52 -8.08
CA CYS A 85 -4.28 2.38 -8.29
C CYS A 85 -3.50 2.53 -9.60
N ASP A 86 -4.15 3.03 -10.65
CA ASP A 86 -3.51 3.35 -11.94
C ASP A 86 -2.42 4.43 -11.79
N GLU A 87 -2.72 5.51 -11.05
CA GLU A 87 -1.75 6.56 -10.73
C GLU A 87 -0.55 5.98 -9.97
N LEU A 88 -0.78 5.21 -8.91
CA LEU A 88 0.29 4.62 -8.10
C LEU A 88 1.15 3.64 -8.92
N ILE A 89 0.55 2.71 -9.65
CA ILE A 89 1.30 1.71 -10.42
C ILE A 89 2.09 2.36 -11.56
N SER A 90 1.62 3.49 -12.10
CA SER A 90 2.35 4.23 -13.14
C SER A 90 3.70 4.79 -12.68
N THR A 91 3.88 4.98 -11.36
CA THR A 91 5.17 5.40 -10.78
C THR A 91 6.17 4.25 -10.61
N VAL A 92 5.71 3.00 -10.75
CA VAL A 92 6.55 1.81 -10.57
C VAL A 92 7.24 1.46 -11.90
N PRO A 93 8.58 1.28 -11.92
CA PRO A 93 9.30 0.83 -13.10
C PRO A 93 8.76 -0.50 -13.64
N LEU A 94 8.78 -0.65 -14.97
CA LEU A 94 8.35 -1.89 -15.62
C LEU A 94 9.08 -3.10 -15.04
N GLY A 95 8.33 -4.16 -14.75
CA GLY A 95 8.84 -5.39 -14.14
C GLY A 95 9.06 -5.31 -12.62
N LYS A 96 8.87 -4.14 -11.98
CA LYS A 96 8.98 -3.95 -10.52
C LYS A 96 7.65 -3.80 -9.81
N GLY A 97 6.53 -4.06 -10.47
CA GLY A 97 5.26 -4.13 -9.79
C GLY A 97 4.13 -4.72 -10.61
N ARG A 98 2.99 -4.88 -9.94
CA ARG A 98 1.74 -5.37 -10.53
C ARG A 98 0.54 -4.81 -9.79
N LEU A 99 -0.56 -4.66 -10.52
CA LEU A 99 -1.87 -4.31 -10.01
C LEU A 99 -2.78 -5.55 -10.13
N GLU A 100 -3.28 -6.03 -9.01
CA GLU A 100 -4.15 -7.20 -8.89
C GLU A 100 -5.56 -6.73 -8.53
N ILE A 101 -6.53 -7.04 -9.40
CA ILE A 101 -7.93 -6.64 -9.21
C ILE A 101 -8.75 -7.84 -8.79
N VAL A 102 -9.44 -7.71 -7.66
CA VAL A 102 -10.34 -8.73 -7.12
C VAL A 102 -11.78 -8.25 -7.29
N HIS A 103 -12.70 -9.13 -7.64
CA HIS A 103 -14.11 -8.75 -7.78
C HIS A 103 -14.79 -8.59 -6.42
N ASP A 104 -14.52 -7.49 -5.72
CA ASP A 104 -14.99 -7.21 -4.37
C ASP A 104 -15.07 -5.70 -4.08
N ASP A 105 -15.62 -5.35 -2.92
CA ASP A 105 -15.67 -3.99 -2.38
C ASP A 105 -14.42 -3.63 -1.55
N HIS A 106 -14.38 -2.41 -0.99
CA HIS A 106 -13.28 -1.93 -0.16
C HIS A 106 -12.96 -2.84 1.04
N SER A 107 -13.96 -3.55 1.57
CA SER A 107 -13.83 -4.39 2.76
C SER A 107 -13.43 -5.82 2.45
N TYR A 108 -13.38 -6.20 1.17
CA TYR A 108 -13.15 -7.56 0.71
C TYR A 108 -14.14 -8.56 1.31
N SER A 109 -15.42 -8.17 1.40
CA SER A 109 -16.47 -8.91 2.10
C SER A 109 -16.89 -10.20 1.38
N LYS A 110 -16.60 -10.32 0.08
CA LYS A 110 -16.90 -11.53 -0.71
C LYS A 110 -15.84 -12.62 -0.53
N LEU A 111 -14.64 -12.29 -0.03
CA LEU A 111 -13.62 -13.28 0.35
C LEU A 111 -14.03 -14.02 1.62
N LYS A 112 -14.14 -15.34 1.53
CA LYS A 112 -14.49 -16.25 2.63
C LYS A 112 -13.30 -17.10 3.02
N GLU A 113 -13.30 -17.62 4.25
CA GLU A 113 -12.28 -18.58 4.71
C GLU A 113 -12.11 -19.78 3.75
N SER A 114 -13.17 -20.19 3.06
CA SER A 114 -13.13 -21.26 2.06
C SER A 114 -12.25 -20.96 0.86
N ASP A 115 -12.01 -19.69 0.53
CA ASP A 115 -11.27 -19.27 -0.66
C ASP A 115 -9.76 -19.35 -0.45
N PHE A 116 -9.30 -19.56 0.80
CA PHE A 116 -7.89 -19.66 1.19
C PHE A 116 -7.41 -21.10 1.42
N LYS A 117 -8.23 -22.10 1.08
CA LYS A 117 -7.91 -23.54 1.22
C LYS A 117 -7.39 -24.16 -0.07
#